data_AF-A0A948E649-F1
#
_entry.id   AF-A0A948E649-F1
#
_cell.length_a   1.000
_cell.length_b   1.000
_cell.length_c   1.000
_cell.angle_alpha   90.00
_cell.angle_beta   90.00
_cell.angle_gamma   90.00
#
_symmetry.space_group_name_H-M   'P 1'
#
loop_
_entity.id
_entity.type
_entity.pdbx_description
1 polymer ?
#
loop_
_entity_poly.entity_id
_entity_poly.type
_entity_poly.pdbx_seq_one_letter_code
_entity_poly.pdbx_strand_id
1 'polypeptide(L)'
;MKRLVPFLPVIFLLFAACDDGGPEPEPYCGDGIVNDVSEECDGTVEGDDSCLSLGYYGGTVTCSDSCTLSLSQCEAAGRCGDHVVNEGETEETCCEDTGCSTGICTVDGCVPLWQGDCPLEGQCSSEQPWYCEVDDLPTYDCGECGCGGSGECFSEVCYETWEMDAQRSSYLLPMDKDLDWYFTLVDKIMDPDAFTFSEFSVAVQERLIEEERIVAILFGESHGSLDEQNVNMQLMRDLIGNGWLITSMGMENNGSPLLDATQTGQFSMVIDGISGDLTNTSYCNAAADAIEGMVNYRDGLYFMYTGSGHTSREIARWAMHWGICGFPHTAECVLRESRMALTLIAFDPDIWMTMTDQILMWRVGDFYTSVDDVTTTLDQTVGRWNTSFSTHDYEAAYEADANDTSVNVRLVPSDVNDDVWFAFFPRPGRQPWLTMGFRTLWQDTDIRDYLWAHQIKPGNCSVSWNFTPGSEELTYFCGVDAFEIEAHVDGVTFELLTYTLAK
;
A
#
# COMPACT_ATOMS: atom_id res chain seq x y z
N MET A 1 14.73 -68.46 34.23
CA MET A 1 15.09 -69.35 33.10
C MET A 1 14.60 -70.76 33.38
N LYS A 2 13.91 -71.38 32.40
CA LYS A 2 13.35 -72.75 32.36
C LYS A 2 12.13 -73.01 33.28
N ARG A 3 11.07 -73.74 32.90
CA ARG A 3 10.60 -74.35 31.63
C ARG A 3 9.14 -74.84 31.90
N LEU A 4 8.28 -74.72 30.88
CA LEU A 4 7.17 -75.60 30.45
C LEU A 4 6.59 -76.67 31.40
N VAL A 5 5.25 -76.78 31.48
CA VAL A 5 4.38 -77.79 30.76
C VAL A 5 2.91 -77.64 31.25
N PRO A 6 1.88 -77.95 30.41
CA PRO A 6 0.47 -77.57 30.57
C PRO A 6 -0.48 -78.76 30.93
N PHE A 7 -1.80 -78.56 30.74
CA PHE A 7 -2.94 -79.51 30.65
C PHE A 7 -3.84 -79.73 31.90
N LEU A 8 -5.01 -79.07 31.87
CA LEU A 8 -6.42 -79.58 31.87
C LEU A 8 -6.68 -81.05 32.32
N PRO A 9 -7.88 -81.49 32.83
CA PRO A 9 -9.19 -80.80 32.81
C PRO A 9 -10.28 -81.18 33.90
N VAL A 10 -11.48 -80.59 33.75
CA VAL A 10 -12.87 -81.17 33.93
C VAL A 10 -13.39 -81.41 35.37
N ILE A 11 -14.42 -80.66 35.86
CA ILE A 11 -15.90 -80.83 35.67
C ILE A 11 -16.43 -82.00 36.54
N PHE A 12 -17.51 -81.98 37.33
CA PHE A 12 -18.69 -81.11 37.56
C PHE A 12 -19.60 -81.83 38.60
N LEU A 13 -20.79 -81.26 38.86
CA LEU A 13 -22.02 -81.86 39.43
C LEU A 13 -22.28 -81.52 40.92
N LEU A 14 -23.47 -81.09 41.39
CA LEU A 14 -24.81 -80.96 40.79
C LEU A 14 -25.84 -80.39 41.81
N PHE A 15 -26.98 -79.89 41.28
CA PHE A 15 -28.35 -79.80 41.85
C PHE A 15 -28.63 -78.92 43.09
N ALA A 16 -29.79 -78.28 43.29
CA ALA A 16 -31.01 -77.99 42.51
C ALA A 16 -31.91 -77.08 43.40
N ALA A 17 -32.75 -76.22 42.81
CA ALA A 17 -34.19 -76.07 43.12
C ALA A 17 -34.77 -74.77 42.51
N CYS A 18 -35.87 -74.94 41.78
CA CYS A 18 -36.76 -73.89 41.28
C CYS A 18 -37.90 -73.62 42.27
N ASP A 19 -38.31 -72.35 42.41
CA ASP A 19 -39.67 -71.95 42.82
C ASP A 19 -39.98 -70.52 42.31
N ASP A 20 -40.86 -70.48 41.30
CA ASP A 20 -41.91 -69.51 40.98
C ASP A 20 -41.61 -68.02 40.67
N GLY A 21 -40.40 -67.70 40.23
CA GLY A 21 -40.13 -66.47 39.49
C GLY A 21 -40.47 -66.63 38.01
N GLY A 22 -41.77 -66.59 37.65
CA GLY A 22 -42.12 -66.32 36.25
C GLY A 22 -41.48 -64.99 35.86
N PRO A 23 -40.80 -64.87 34.70
CA PRO A 23 -40.15 -63.62 34.37
C PRO A 23 -41.22 -62.53 34.37
N GLU A 24 -41.08 -61.51 35.24
CA GLU A 24 -41.65 -60.21 34.92
C GLU A 24 -41.18 -59.92 33.49
N PRO A 25 -42.10 -59.57 32.57
CA PRO A 25 -41.70 -59.31 31.19
C PRO A 25 -40.55 -58.32 31.25
N GLU A 26 -39.40 -58.71 30.69
CA GLU A 26 -38.25 -57.81 30.74
C GLU A 26 -38.67 -56.47 30.12
N PRO A 27 -38.33 -55.34 30.77
CA PRO A 27 -38.56 -54.00 30.24
C PRO A 27 -38.32 -53.97 28.74
N TYR A 28 -39.32 -53.51 27.97
CA TYR A 28 -39.21 -53.47 26.53
C TYR A 28 -39.96 -52.28 25.96
N CYS A 29 -39.36 -51.69 24.93
CA CYS A 29 -39.93 -50.55 24.24
C CYS A 29 -41.31 -50.85 23.64
N GLY A 30 -42.32 -50.06 24.02
CA GLY A 30 -43.69 -50.22 23.58
C GLY A 30 -44.58 -50.92 24.60
N ASP A 31 -44.15 -51.05 25.85
CA ASP A 31 -44.97 -51.55 26.97
C ASP A 31 -45.85 -50.44 27.60
N GLY A 32 -45.59 -49.19 27.22
CA GLY A 32 -46.32 -47.99 27.60
C GLY A 32 -45.87 -47.38 28.93
N ILE A 33 -44.73 -47.82 29.48
CA ILE A 33 -44.17 -47.31 30.74
C ILE A 33 -42.65 -47.19 30.58
N VAL A 34 -42.10 -45.97 30.73
CA VAL A 34 -40.64 -45.77 30.78
C VAL A 34 -40.05 -46.43 32.03
N ASN A 35 -39.57 -47.66 31.88
CA ASN A 35 -39.15 -48.51 33.00
C ASN A 35 -37.78 -49.18 32.76
N ASP A 36 -37.24 -49.08 31.55
CA ASP A 36 -35.84 -49.39 31.25
C ASP A 36 -34.96 -48.12 31.34
N VAL A 37 -33.71 -48.29 31.76
CA VAL A 37 -32.74 -47.18 31.85
C VAL A 37 -32.31 -46.62 30.49
N SER A 38 -32.57 -47.36 29.41
CA SER A 38 -32.28 -46.96 28.04
C SER A 38 -33.47 -46.29 27.33
N GLU A 39 -34.64 -46.26 27.97
CA GLU A 39 -35.85 -45.63 27.44
C GLU A 39 -35.95 -44.18 27.93
N GLU A 40 -36.13 -43.25 27.00
CA GLU A 40 -36.39 -41.84 27.30
C GLU A 40 -37.90 -41.54 27.21
N CYS A 41 -38.66 -42.39 26.52
CA CYS A 41 -40.10 -42.29 26.32
C CYS A 41 -40.65 -43.69 25.94
N ASP A 42 -41.94 -43.94 26.12
CA ASP A 42 -42.57 -45.17 25.61
C ASP A 42 -43.96 -44.86 25.03
N GLY A 43 -44.02 -44.81 23.70
CA GLY A 43 -45.23 -44.48 22.93
C GLY A 43 -45.63 -43.00 23.00
N THR A 44 -45.48 -42.35 24.14
CA THR A 44 -45.65 -40.91 24.36
C THR A 44 -44.45 -40.30 25.08
N VAL A 45 -44.20 -39.02 24.83
CA VAL A 45 -43.20 -38.24 25.56
C VAL A 45 -43.81 -37.88 26.91
N GLU A 46 -43.22 -38.38 27.99
CA GLU A 46 -43.66 -38.12 29.36
C GLU A 46 -42.80 -37.00 29.97
N GLY A 47 -43.40 -35.92 30.47
CA GLY A 47 -42.69 -34.78 31.10
C GLY A 47 -42.93 -33.42 30.45
N ASP A 48 -42.11 -32.43 30.82
CA ASP A 48 -42.16 -31.04 30.30
C ASP A 48 -41.24 -30.82 29.09
N ASP A 49 -40.70 -31.89 28.49
CA ASP A 49 -39.80 -31.81 27.35
C ASP A 49 -40.55 -31.39 26.09
N SER A 50 -40.40 -30.12 25.75
CA SER A 50 -40.90 -29.48 24.55
C SER A 50 -39.73 -29.01 23.69
N CYS A 51 -39.92 -28.85 22.38
CA CYS A 51 -38.87 -28.30 21.53
C CYS A 51 -38.40 -26.92 22.03
N LEU A 52 -39.31 -26.12 22.59
CA LEU A 52 -39.00 -24.82 23.20
C LEU A 52 -38.12 -24.95 24.46
N SER A 53 -38.41 -25.90 25.36
CA SER A 53 -37.59 -26.11 26.57
C SER A 53 -36.22 -26.70 26.25
N LEU A 54 -36.07 -27.32 25.08
CA LEU A 54 -34.82 -27.87 24.55
C LEU A 54 -34.04 -26.88 23.66
N GLY A 55 -34.49 -25.61 23.57
CA GLY A 55 -33.77 -24.55 22.88
C GLY A 55 -34.03 -24.44 21.37
N TYR A 56 -35.06 -25.11 20.86
CA TYR A 56 -35.51 -24.99 19.46
C TYR A 56 -36.70 -24.02 19.37
N TYR A 57 -36.90 -23.41 18.21
CA TYR A 57 -37.94 -22.37 18.06
C TYR A 57 -39.37 -22.93 17.90
N GLY A 58 -39.52 -24.22 17.62
CA GLY A 58 -40.83 -24.84 17.42
C GLY A 58 -40.76 -26.35 17.18
N GLY A 59 -41.91 -26.95 16.85
CA GLY A 59 -42.03 -28.39 16.57
C GLY A 59 -42.69 -29.19 17.71
N THR A 60 -42.61 -30.50 17.62
CA THR A 60 -43.11 -31.43 18.66
C THR A 60 -42.13 -32.58 18.84
N VAL A 61 -41.71 -32.83 20.08
CA VAL A 61 -40.90 -34.00 20.42
C VAL A 61 -41.78 -35.25 20.30
N THR A 62 -41.31 -36.28 19.60
CA THR A 62 -42.04 -37.55 19.46
C THR A 62 -41.22 -38.72 19.98
N CYS A 63 -41.87 -39.76 20.47
CA CYS A 63 -41.18 -40.98 20.84
C CYS A 63 -40.90 -41.85 19.62
N SER A 64 -39.65 -42.33 19.46
CA SER A 64 -39.28 -43.23 18.37
C SER A 64 -39.68 -44.69 18.65
N ASP A 65 -39.70 -45.53 17.62
CA ASP A 65 -39.92 -46.99 17.77
C ASP A 65 -38.79 -47.70 18.55
N SER A 66 -37.71 -46.99 18.87
CA SER A 66 -36.62 -47.40 19.74
C SER A 66 -36.68 -46.76 21.13
N CYS A 67 -37.79 -46.12 21.49
CA CYS A 67 -38.03 -45.51 22.80
C CYS A 67 -37.02 -44.42 23.20
N THR A 68 -36.54 -43.70 22.20
CA THR A 68 -35.73 -42.49 22.37
C THR A 68 -36.50 -41.27 21.90
N LEU A 69 -36.18 -40.10 22.42
CA LEU A 69 -36.77 -38.85 21.96
C LEU A 69 -36.29 -38.56 20.54
N SER A 70 -37.25 -38.39 19.62
CA SER A 70 -36.97 -37.89 18.28
C SER A 70 -37.17 -36.38 18.24
N LEU A 71 -36.06 -35.68 18.06
CA LEU A 71 -36.02 -34.22 17.90
C LEU A 71 -36.13 -33.78 16.44
N SER A 72 -36.33 -34.72 15.51
CA SER A 72 -36.34 -34.43 14.06
C SER A 72 -37.32 -33.32 13.65
N GLN A 73 -38.47 -33.22 14.33
CA GLN A 73 -39.42 -32.12 14.10
C GLN A 73 -39.05 -30.81 14.82
N CYS A 74 -38.25 -30.88 15.90
CA CYS A 74 -37.68 -29.71 16.56
C CYS A 74 -36.54 -29.12 15.71
N GLU A 75 -35.65 -29.98 15.21
CA GLU A 75 -34.53 -29.59 14.34
C GLU A 75 -35.02 -28.94 13.05
N ALA A 76 -36.14 -29.41 12.50
CA ALA A 76 -36.76 -28.79 11.32
C ALA A 76 -37.25 -27.35 11.57
N ALA A 77 -37.42 -26.94 12.82
CA ALA A 77 -37.82 -25.58 13.20
C ALA A 77 -36.62 -24.66 13.51
N GLY A 78 -35.39 -25.17 13.50
CA GLY A 78 -34.17 -24.40 13.76
C GLY A 78 -33.86 -24.17 15.25
N ARG A 79 -32.62 -23.79 15.54
CA ARG A 79 -32.15 -23.32 16.86
C ARG A 79 -30.98 -22.34 16.68
N CYS A 80 -30.71 -21.52 17.69
CA CYS A 80 -29.53 -20.64 17.66
C CYS A 80 -28.21 -21.45 17.78
N GLY A 81 -27.19 -21.05 17.04
CA GLY A 81 -25.84 -21.63 17.06
C GLY A 81 -25.69 -22.87 16.16
N ASP A 82 -26.55 -23.04 15.15
CA ASP A 82 -26.48 -24.12 14.15
C ASP A 82 -25.84 -23.70 12.81
N HIS A 83 -25.40 -22.45 12.71
CA HIS A 83 -24.81 -21.80 11.54
C HIS A 83 -25.76 -21.70 10.32
N VAL A 84 -27.07 -21.78 10.52
CA VAL A 84 -28.08 -21.65 9.46
C VAL A 84 -29.16 -20.65 9.87
N VAL A 85 -29.34 -19.59 9.08
CA VAL A 85 -30.39 -18.58 9.35
C VAL A 85 -31.77 -19.14 9.02
N ASN A 86 -32.61 -19.36 10.02
CA ASN A 86 -33.98 -19.90 9.90
C ASN A 86 -35.08 -18.82 9.92
N GLU A 87 -36.26 -19.14 9.38
CA GLU A 87 -37.39 -18.23 9.29
C GLU A 87 -37.97 -17.92 10.69
N GLY A 88 -37.68 -16.73 11.23
CA GLY A 88 -38.04 -16.31 12.60
C GLY A 88 -36.86 -15.81 13.42
N GLU A 89 -35.62 -16.04 12.95
CA GLU A 89 -34.40 -15.51 13.55
C GLU A 89 -34.16 -14.06 13.10
N THR A 90 -33.83 -13.20 14.07
CA THR A 90 -33.36 -11.83 13.82
C THR A 90 -31.92 -11.66 14.30
N GLU A 91 -31.22 -10.68 13.74
CA GLU A 91 -29.85 -10.30 14.13
C GLU A 91 -29.75 -9.92 15.63
N GLU A 92 -30.87 -9.51 16.25
CA GLU A 92 -30.97 -9.19 17.68
C GLU A 92 -31.13 -10.44 18.57
N THR A 93 -31.60 -11.56 18.01
CA THR A 93 -31.95 -12.78 18.76
C THR A 93 -30.96 -13.93 18.60
N CYS A 94 -30.12 -13.93 17.55
CA CYS A 94 -29.13 -15.00 17.35
C CYS A 94 -27.90 -14.55 16.52
N CYS A 95 -26.95 -13.87 17.16
CA CYS A 95 -25.76 -13.33 16.50
C CYS A 95 -24.68 -14.38 16.13
N GLU A 96 -24.73 -15.60 16.68
CA GLU A 96 -23.75 -16.66 16.35
C GLU A 96 -23.94 -17.24 14.95
N ASP A 97 -25.18 -17.28 14.44
CA ASP A 97 -25.49 -17.86 13.13
C ASP A 97 -25.29 -16.86 11.97
N THR A 98 -25.48 -15.56 12.25
CA THR A 98 -25.28 -14.48 11.27
C THR A 98 -23.86 -13.89 11.27
N GLY A 99 -23.13 -14.02 12.38
CA GLY A 99 -21.79 -13.46 12.58
C GLY A 99 -21.78 -11.93 12.73
N CYS A 100 -21.25 -11.41 13.85
CA CYS A 100 -20.96 -9.97 14.00
C CYS A 100 -19.80 -9.59 13.07
N SER A 101 -20.10 -8.95 11.94
CA SER A 101 -19.07 -8.54 10.97
C SER A 101 -18.06 -7.53 11.53
N THR A 102 -18.42 -6.76 12.57
CA THR A 102 -17.57 -5.69 13.15
C THR A 102 -17.68 -5.52 14.68
N GLY A 103 -18.36 -6.43 15.39
CA GLY A 103 -18.70 -6.29 16.81
C GLY A 103 -18.44 -7.53 17.66
N ILE A 104 -18.73 -7.44 18.96
CA ILE A 104 -18.66 -8.56 19.92
C ILE A 104 -20.08 -9.09 20.17
N CYS A 105 -20.27 -10.41 20.11
CA CYS A 105 -21.53 -11.05 20.49
C CYS A 105 -21.68 -11.07 22.01
N THR A 106 -22.75 -10.47 22.52
CA THR A 106 -23.16 -10.55 23.93
C THR A 106 -24.52 -11.25 24.05
N VAL A 107 -24.94 -11.58 25.26
CA VAL A 107 -26.27 -12.17 25.52
C VAL A 107 -27.43 -11.25 25.11
N ASP A 108 -27.17 -9.96 24.92
CA ASP A 108 -28.15 -8.91 24.56
C ASP A 108 -27.99 -8.43 23.10
N GLY A 109 -27.16 -9.10 22.28
CA GLY A 109 -26.96 -8.80 20.86
C GLY A 109 -25.54 -8.36 20.47
N CYS A 110 -25.39 -7.79 19.26
CA CYS A 110 -24.11 -7.34 18.70
C CYS A 110 -23.79 -5.91 19.16
N VAL A 111 -22.67 -5.73 19.88
CA VAL A 111 -22.19 -4.41 20.31
C VAL A 111 -20.86 -4.03 19.62
N PRO A 112 -20.57 -2.73 19.39
CA PRO A 112 -19.28 -2.29 18.88
C PRO A 112 -18.12 -2.68 19.81
N LEU A 113 -16.96 -3.03 19.25
CA LEU A 113 -15.78 -3.50 19.98
C LEU A 113 -15.36 -2.58 21.15
N TRP A 114 -15.45 -1.26 20.97
CA TRP A 114 -14.99 -0.27 21.96
C TRP A 114 -15.87 -0.19 23.22
N GLN A 115 -17.10 -0.69 23.19
CA GLN A 115 -18.00 -0.67 24.34
C GLN A 115 -17.61 -1.67 25.45
N GLY A 116 -16.71 -2.62 25.16
CA GLY A 116 -16.17 -3.55 26.15
C GLY A 116 -15.06 -2.97 27.03
N ASP A 117 -14.41 -1.88 26.60
CA ASP A 117 -13.09 -1.49 27.12
C ASP A 117 -13.04 -0.13 27.88
N CYS A 118 -14.10 0.68 27.93
CA CYS A 118 -14.13 1.95 28.70
C CYS A 118 -15.09 1.86 29.92
N PRO A 119 -14.58 1.89 31.17
CA PRO A 119 -15.42 2.15 32.33
C PRO A 119 -15.85 3.64 32.34
N LEU A 120 -17.11 3.90 32.67
CA LEU A 120 -17.81 5.20 32.59
C LEU A 120 -17.14 6.39 33.34
N GLU A 121 -16.05 6.18 34.06
CA GLU A 121 -15.28 7.22 34.78
C GLU A 121 -13.77 6.85 34.76
N GLY A 122 -12.93 7.51 33.95
CA GLY A 122 -11.49 7.17 33.83
C GLY A 122 -10.55 8.39 33.73
N GLN A 123 -9.45 8.37 34.50
CA GLN A 123 -8.28 9.27 34.37
C GLN A 123 -7.10 8.54 33.70
N CYS A 124 -6.26 9.26 32.94
CA CYS A 124 -5.07 8.69 32.28
C CYS A 124 -4.14 7.97 33.28
N SER A 125 -3.62 6.81 32.88
CA SER A 125 -2.62 6.05 33.64
C SER A 125 -1.48 5.58 32.72
N SER A 126 -0.39 5.08 33.28
CA SER A 126 0.70 4.49 32.50
C SER A 126 0.30 3.27 31.67
N GLU A 127 -0.85 2.66 31.98
CA GLU A 127 -1.40 1.49 31.27
C GLU A 127 -2.56 1.88 30.32
N GLN A 128 -3.11 3.09 30.45
CA GLN A 128 -4.24 3.60 29.67
C GLN A 128 -4.02 5.10 29.35
N PRO A 129 -3.33 5.43 28.25
CA PRO A 129 -2.93 6.81 27.91
C PRO A 129 -4.05 7.64 27.26
N TRP A 130 -5.31 7.21 27.35
CA TRP A 130 -6.48 7.92 26.82
C TRP A 130 -7.42 8.33 27.97
N TYR A 131 -8.26 9.37 27.77
CA TYR A 131 -9.33 9.73 28.71
C TYR A 131 -10.70 9.63 28.03
N CYS A 132 -11.71 9.15 28.77
CA CYS A 132 -13.10 9.13 28.31
C CYS A 132 -13.81 10.38 28.84
N GLU A 133 -14.36 11.24 27.97
CA GLU A 133 -15.26 12.32 28.40
C GLU A 133 -16.67 11.75 28.62
N VAL A 134 -17.41 12.26 29.60
CA VAL A 134 -18.62 11.59 30.13
C VAL A 134 -19.81 11.61 29.15
N ASP A 135 -19.73 12.26 27.98
CA ASP A 135 -20.89 12.40 27.08
C ASP A 135 -20.59 12.27 25.57
N ASP A 136 -19.38 11.88 25.13
CA ASP A 136 -19.07 11.59 23.72
C ASP A 136 -17.84 10.66 23.56
N LEU A 137 -17.63 10.15 22.34
CA LEU A 137 -16.55 9.23 21.93
C LEU A 137 -15.19 9.49 22.62
N PRO A 138 -14.36 8.45 22.87
CA PRO A 138 -13.01 8.67 23.39
C PRO A 138 -12.23 9.60 22.45
N THR A 139 -11.78 10.73 22.98
CA THR A 139 -10.98 11.70 22.24
C THR A 139 -9.52 11.47 22.60
N TYR A 140 -8.72 11.07 21.62
CA TYR A 140 -7.28 10.90 21.79
C TYR A 140 -6.64 12.29 21.84
N ASP A 141 -6.12 12.68 23.00
CA ASP A 141 -5.25 13.86 23.15
C ASP A 141 -3.90 13.39 23.69
N CYS A 142 -3.03 12.99 22.75
CA CYS A 142 -1.67 12.57 23.09
C CYS A 142 -0.75 13.72 23.52
N GLY A 143 -1.18 14.99 23.36
CA GLY A 143 -0.46 16.17 23.80
C GLY A 143 -0.41 16.30 25.33
N GLU A 144 -1.49 15.90 26.01
CA GLU A 144 -1.55 15.91 27.48
C GLU A 144 -1.20 14.55 28.12
N CYS A 145 -1.66 13.43 27.57
CA CYS A 145 -1.50 12.11 28.19
C CYS A 145 -0.30 11.29 27.67
N GLY A 146 0.36 11.74 26.60
CA GLY A 146 1.44 11.00 25.95
C GLY A 146 0.96 9.73 25.23
N CYS A 147 1.88 8.98 24.63
CA CYS A 147 1.58 7.70 23.98
C CYS A 147 2.08 6.52 24.82
N GLY A 148 1.28 5.46 24.88
CA GLY A 148 1.66 4.20 25.54
C GLY A 148 2.65 3.40 24.67
N GLY A 149 3.55 2.64 25.31
CA GLY A 149 4.50 1.78 24.60
C GLY A 149 5.57 2.54 23.83
N SER A 150 5.82 2.14 22.59
CA SER A 150 6.77 2.77 21.66
C SER A 150 6.14 3.85 20.77
N GLY A 151 4.88 4.22 20.97
CA GLY A 151 4.19 5.16 20.08
C GLY A 151 4.73 6.59 20.12
N GLU A 152 4.64 7.30 19.01
CA GLU A 152 4.94 8.72 18.85
C GLU A 152 3.65 9.54 18.66
N CYS A 153 3.59 10.73 19.26
CA CYS A 153 2.45 11.65 19.14
C CYS A 153 2.63 12.58 17.94
N PHE A 154 1.68 12.56 17.00
CA PHE A 154 1.65 13.46 15.85
C PHE A 154 0.22 13.93 15.58
N SER A 155 0.00 15.25 15.54
CA SER A 155 -1.32 15.87 15.34
C SER A 155 -2.41 15.31 16.26
N GLU A 156 -2.10 15.20 17.56
CA GLU A 156 -3.02 14.71 18.60
C GLU A 156 -3.39 13.21 18.50
N VAL A 157 -2.74 12.45 17.60
CA VAL A 157 -2.91 11.00 17.44
C VAL A 157 -1.62 10.25 17.81
N CYS A 158 -1.76 9.13 18.52
CA CYS A 158 -0.65 8.20 18.80
C CYS A 158 -0.49 7.20 17.66
N TYR A 159 0.67 7.23 17.02
CA TYR A 159 1.07 6.28 15.98
C TYR A 159 2.16 5.35 16.51
N GLU A 160 2.21 4.09 16.07
CA GLU A 160 3.37 3.26 16.35
C GLU A 160 4.64 3.85 15.70
N THR A 161 5.82 3.66 16.31
CA THR A 161 7.09 4.18 15.75
C THR A 161 7.33 3.67 14.33
N TRP A 162 7.07 2.39 14.06
CA TRP A 162 7.21 1.87 12.71
C TRP A 162 6.15 2.42 11.75
N GLU A 163 4.99 2.87 12.23
CA GLU A 163 3.97 3.55 11.41
C GLU A 163 4.41 4.98 11.09
N MET A 164 5.04 5.68 12.04
CA MET A 164 5.67 6.97 11.78
C MET A 164 6.88 6.83 10.86
N ASP A 165 7.70 5.79 11.02
CA ASP A 165 8.78 5.47 10.10
C ASP A 165 8.23 5.05 8.73
N ALA A 166 7.12 4.31 8.70
CA ALA A 166 6.38 3.95 7.49
C ALA A 166 5.73 5.17 6.85
N GLN A 167 5.27 6.16 7.61
CA GLN A 167 4.67 7.40 7.13
C GLN A 167 5.77 8.34 6.60
N ARG A 168 6.85 8.54 7.36
CA ARG A 168 8.05 9.28 6.93
C ARG A 168 8.63 8.66 5.67
N SER A 169 8.66 7.32 5.60
CA SER A 169 9.05 6.62 4.38
C SER A 169 7.98 6.72 3.30
N SER A 170 6.67 6.61 3.58
CA SER A 170 5.51 6.79 2.64
C SER A 170 5.51 8.07 1.83
N TYR A 171 6.30 9.06 2.20
CA TYR A 171 6.39 10.32 1.49
C TYR A 171 7.78 10.62 0.91
N LEU A 172 8.80 9.78 1.17
CA LEU A 172 10.21 10.10 0.91
C LEU A 172 11.06 8.86 0.63
N LEU A 173 12.13 9.04 -0.14
CA LEU A 173 13.22 8.05 -0.22
C LEU A 173 13.65 7.57 1.17
N PRO A 174 13.98 6.28 1.29
CA PRO A 174 14.29 5.64 2.56
C PRO A 174 15.53 6.28 3.20
N MET A 175 15.33 6.91 4.36
CA MET A 175 16.37 7.65 5.08
C MET A 175 17.47 6.75 5.69
N ASP A 176 17.22 5.44 5.80
CA ASP A 176 18.15 4.45 6.35
C ASP A 176 19.27 4.04 5.38
N LYS A 177 19.21 4.49 4.12
CA LYS A 177 20.16 4.10 3.08
C LYS A 177 21.46 4.91 3.14
N ASP A 178 22.55 4.28 2.68
CA ASP A 178 23.81 4.99 2.48
C ASP A 178 23.68 6.03 1.36
N LEU A 179 24.68 6.91 1.24
CA LEU A 179 24.64 7.99 0.26
C LEU A 179 24.62 7.47 -1.19
N ASP A 180 25.31 6.36 -1.50
CA ASP A 180 25.41 5.84 -2.86
C ASP A 180 24.10 5.26 -3.37
N TRP A 181 23.28 4.70 -2.49
CA TRP A 181 21.96 4.18 -2.84
C TRP A 181 21.08 5.22 -3.54
N TYR A 182 21.07 6.47 -3.07
CA TYR A 182 20.26 7.57 -3.65
C TYR A 182 20.61 7.91 -5.09
N PHE A 183 21.82 7.56 -5.52
CA PHE A 183 22.35 7.84 -6.85
C PHE A 183 22.38 6.62 -7.75
N THR A 184 22.02 5.44 -7.24
CA THR A 184 22.14 4.17 -7.99
C THR A 184 21.37 4.22 -9.30
N LEU A 185 20.12 4.73 -9.28
CA LEU A 185 19.35 4.90 -10.53
C LEU A 185 20.05 5.87 -11.46
N VAL A 186 20.38 7.07 -10.94
CA VAL A 186 20.91 8.22 -11.68
C VAL A 186 22.27 7.91 -12.31
N ASP A 187 23.07 7.03 -11.71
CA ASP A 187 24.33 6.58 -12.27
C ASP A 187 24.13 5.45 -13.29
N LYS A 188 23.15 4.57 -13.08
CA LYS A 188 22.81 3.50 -14.04
C LYS A 188 22.41 4.07 -15.40
N ILE A 189 21.82 5.25 -15.45
CA ILE A 189 21.39 5.90 -16.71
C ILE A 189 22.56 6.19 -17.65
N MET A 190 23.76 6.33 -17.08
CA MET A 190 25.00 6.61 -17.81
C MET A 190 25.75 5.34 -18.19
N ASP A 191 25.14 4.17 -17.99
CA ASP A 191 25.72 2.91 -18.43
C ASP A 191 25.95 2.97 -19.96
N PRO A 192 27.16 2.65 -20.45
CA PRO A 192 27.44 2.58 -21.88
C PRO A 192 26.56 1.56 -22.63
N ASP A 193 25.95 0.61 -21.92
CA ASP A 193 25.05 -0.39 -22.49
C ASP A 193 23.58 0.08 -22.54
N ALA A 194 23.29 1.35 -22.23
CA ALA A 194 21.96 1.93 -22.44
C ALA A 194 21.56 1.90 -23.92
N PHE A 195 20.27 1.69 -24.18
CA PHE A 195 19.69 1.65 -25.52
C PHE A 195 19.48 3.07 -26.05
N THR A 196 19.72 3.25 -27.35
CA THR A 196 19.21 4.40 -28.10
C THR A 196 17.70 4.30 -28.27
N PHE A 197 17.03 5.41 -28.59
CA PHE A 197 15.58 5.40 -28.86
C PHE A 197 15.20 4.45 -30.01
N SER A 198 16.03 4.35 -31.05
CA SER A 198 15.81 3.44 -32.19
C SER A 198 15.92 1.97 -31.76
N GLU A 199 16.94 1.62 -30.98
CA GLU A 199 17.11 0.26 -30.47
C GLU A 199 15.97 -0.13 -29.54
N PHE A 200 15.54 0.78 -28.66
CA PHE A 200 14.37 0.58 -27.82
C PHE A 200 13.10 0.39 -28.66
N SER A 201 12.86 1.24 -29.66
CA SER A 201 11.71 1.10 -30.56
C SER A 201 11.69 -0.29 -31.22
N VAL A 202 12.84 -0.80 -31.67
CA VAL A 202 12.96 -2.17 -32.20
C VAL A 202 12.67 -3.22 -31.11
N ALA A 203 13.25 -3.11 -29.92
CA ALA A 203 13.05 -4.06 -28.83
C ALA A 203 11.58 -4.13 -28.39
N VAL A 204 10.92 -2.97 -28.29
CA VAL A 204 9.48 -2.86 -28.06
C VAL A 204 8.74 -3.61 -29.17
N GLN A 205 9.01 -3.30 -30.44
CA GLN A 205 8.35 -3.96 -31.57
C GLN A 205 8.53 -5.49 -31.57
N GLU A 206 9.73 -5.99 -31.29
CA GLU A 206 9.98 -7.44 -31.16
C GLU A 206 9.14 -8.04 -30.04
N ARG A 207 9.08 -7.38 -28.88
CA ARG A 207 8.24 -7.78 -27.75
C ARG A 207 6.75 -7.76 -28.12
N LEU A 208 6.30 -6.80 -28.92
CA LEU A 208 4.91 -6.71 -29.33
C LEU A 208 4.57 -7.80 -30.38
N ILE A 209 5.45 -8.09 -31.35
CA ILE A 209 5.22 -9.05 -32.46
C ILE A 209 5.00 -10.49 -31.97
N GLU A 210 5.47 -10.83 -30.77
CA GLU A 210 5.17 -12.11 -30.11
C GLU A 210 3.67 -12.28 -29.80
N GLU A 211 2.89 -11.20 -29.81
CA GLU A 211 1.48 -11.14 -29.40
C GLU A 211 0.55 -10.59 -30.53
N GLU A 212 -0.77 -10.64 -30.33
CA GLU A 212 -1.76 -10.18 -31.33
C GLU A 212 -1.74 -8.65 -31.58
N ARG A 213 -2.21 -8.21 -32.77
CA ARG A 213 -1.98 -6.86 -33.35
C ARG A 213 -2.78 -5.67 -32.75
N ILE A 214 -3.01 -5.62 -31.44
CA ILE A 214 -3.79 -4.55 -30.80
C ILE A 214 -3.07 -4.07 -29.53
N VAL A 215 -2.76 -2.77 -29.45
CA VAL A 215 -2.22 -2.13 -28.24
C VAL A 215 -3.21 -1.11 -27.68
N ALA A 216 -3.39 -1.09 -26.36
CA ALA A 216 -4.02 0.02 -25.66
C ALA A 216 -2.94 0.81 -24.90
N ILE A 217 -3.01 2.14 -24.93
CA ILE A 217 -2.02 3.00 -24.26
C ILE A 217 -2.66 3.69 -23.06
N LEU A 218 -2.01 3.60 -21.90
CA LEU A 218 -2.38 4.35 -20.69
C LEU A 218 -1.31 5.41 -20.43
N PHE A 219 -1.72 6.68 -20.33
CA PHE A 219 -0.85 7.79 -19.97
C PHE A 219 -0.94 8.12 -18.48
N GLY A 220 0.24 8.22 -17.85
CA GLY A 220 0.45 8.97 -16.61
C GLY A 220 0.90 10.41 -16.89
N GLU A 221 0.91 11.27 -15.87
CA GLU A 221 1.26 12.70 -15.97
C GLU A 221 2.74 12.92 -16.29
N SER A 222 3.04 13.89 -17.17
CA SER A 222 4.40 14.33 -17.52
C SER A 222 4.84 15.57 -16.74
N HIS A 223 3.94 16.10 -15.90
CA HIS A 223 4.09 17.36 -15.16
C HIS A 223 4.66 18.51 -16.00
N GLY A 224 4.35 18.51 -17.30
CA GLY A 224 4.79 19.55 -18.23
C GLY A 224 6.21 19.38 -18.80
N SER A 225 6.90 18.25 -18.56
CA SER A 225 8.17 17.96 -19.24
C SER A 225 7.94 17.74 -20.74
N LEU A 226 8.58 18.59 -21.55
CA LEU A 226 8.43 18.58 -23.01
C LEU A 226 9.16 17.40 -23.66
N ASP A 227 10.33 17.03 -23.13
CA ASP A 227 11.12 15.91 -23.66
C ASP A 227 10.40 14.58 -23.43
N GLU A 228 9.82 14.41 -22.25
CA GLU A 228 8.90 13.33 -21.91
C GLU A 228 7.77 13.22 -22.94
N GLN A 229 7.00 14.30 -23.13
CA GLN A 229 5.89 14.33 -24.09
C GLN A 229 6.33 14.00 -25.52
N ASN A 230 7.46 14.56 -25.96
CA ASN A 230 7.97 14.38 -27.32
C ASN A 230 8.39 12.93 -27.60
N VAL A 231 9.10 12.29 -26.67
CA VAL A 231 9.51 10.88 -26.80
C VAL A 231 8.28 9.97 -26.91
N ASN A 232 7.26 10.21 -26.10
CA ASN A 232 6.04 9.39 -26.14
C ASN A 232 5.25 9.57 -27.43
N MET A 233 5.13 10.82 -27.89
CA MET A 233 4.47 11.14 -29.14
C MET A 233 5.17 10.47 -30.32
N GLN A 234 6.51 10.44 -30.31
CA GLN A 234 7.26 9.74 -31.34
C GLN A 234 7.04 8.23 -31.28
N LEU A 235 7.05 7.63 -30.09
CA LEU A 235 6.82 6.19 -29.94
C LEU A 235 5.43 5.77 -30.46
N MET A 236 4.39 6.58 -30.21
CA MET A 236 3.07 6.33 -30.78
C MET A 236 3.06 6.41 -32.32
N ARG A 237 3.75 7.41 -32.90
CA ARG A 237 3.90 7.53 -34.35
C ARG A 237 4.57 6.29 -34.94
N ASP A 238 5.60 5.77 -34.28
CA ASP A 238 6.32 4.57 -34.71
C ASP A 238 5.42 3.32 -34.64
N LEU A 239 4.67 3.13 -33.54
CA LEU A 239 3.72 2.03 -33.38
C LEU A 239 2.66 2.02 -34.49
N ILE A 240 2.01 3.16 -34.72
CA ILE A 240 1.00 3.30 -35.79
C ILE A 240 1.63 3.08 -37.17
N GLY A 241 2.80 3.67 -37.41
CA GLY A 241 3.55 3.52 -38.65
C GLY A 241 3.90 2.06 -38.96
N ASN A 242 4.13 1.25 -37.93
CA ASN A 242 4.38 -0.19 -38.04
C ASN A 242 3.11 -1.05 -38.12
N GLY A 243 1.92 -0.42 -38.17
CA GLY A 243 0.65 -1.10 -38.42
C GLY A 243 -0.07 -1.61 -37.17
N TRP A 244 0.32 -1.13 -35.99
CA TRP A 244 -0.39 -1.41 -34.74
C TRP A 244 -1.70 -0.63 -34.66
N LEU A 245 -2.76 -1.30 -34.21
CA LEU A 245 -4.02 -0.63 -33.88
C LEU A 245 -3.96 -0.14 -32.45
N ILE A 246 -4.09 1.18 -32.26
CA ILE A 246 -4.26 1.80 -30.94
C ILE A 246 -5.74 2.09 -30.74
N THR A 247 -6.37 1.41 -29.80
CA THR A 247 -7.85 1.44 -29.65
C THR A 247 -8.37 2.48 -28.68
N SER A 248 -7.54 2.89 -27.72
CA SER A 248 -7.96 3.70 -26.58
C SER A 248 -6.77 4.36 -25.90
N MET A 249 -7.07 5.44 -25.18
CA MET A 249 -6.12 6.20 -24.37
C MET A 249 -6.73 6.48 -23.00
N GLY A 250 -6.07 6.07 -21.92
CA GLY A 250 -6.38 6.54 -20.56
C GLY A 250 -5.55 7.76 -20.20
N MET A 251 -6.15 8.80 -19.63
CA MET A 251 -5.47 10.04 -19.22
C MET A 251 -5.94 10.47 -17.84
N GLU A 252 -5.01 10.82 -16.94
CA GLU A 252 -5.36 11.54 -15.72
C GLU A 252 -6.01 12.89 -16.05
N ASN A 253 -7.25 13.08 -15.59
CA ASN A 253 -8.00 14.31 -15.81
C ASN A 253 -8.00 15.18 -14.54
N ASN A 254 -6.88 15.85 -14.27
CA ASN A 254 -6.76 16.80 -13.15
C ASN A 254 -6.18 18.17 -13.55
N GLY A 255 -6.33 18.56 -14.82
CA GLY A 255 -5.95 19.90 -15.31
C GLY A 255 -4.53 20.02 -15.85
N SER A 256 -3.71 18.96 -15.80
CA SER A 256 -2.42 18.88 -16.48
C SER A 256 -2.62 18.36 -17.92
N PRO A 257 -2.38 19.17 -18.97
CA PRO A 257 -2.56 18.70 -20.34
C PRO A 257 -1.39 17.80 -20.72
N LEU A 258 -1.65 16.49 -20.68
CA LEU A 258 -0.67 15.48 -21.08
C LEU A 258 -0.45 15.42 -22.59
N LEU A 259 -1.49 15.73 -23.37
CA LEU A 259 -1.47 15.95 -24.81
C LEU A 259 -2.65 16.87 -25.17
N ASP A 260 -2.47 17.82 -26.07
CA ASP A 260 -3.58 18.68 -26.51
C ASP A 260 -4.52 17.94 -27.51
N ALA A 261 -5.73 18.48 -27.68
CA ALA A 261 -6.73 17.90 -28.60
C ALA A 261 -6.26 17.89 -30.08
N THR A 262 -5.28 18.72 -30.43
CA THR A 262 -4.68 18.80 -31.76
C THR A 262 -3.70 17.65 -32.00
N GLN A 263 -2.94 17.27 -30.97
CA GLN A 263 -1.99 16.15 -30.97
C GLN A 263 -2.72 14.81 -31.02
N THR A 264 -3.78 14.64 -30.23
CA THR A 264 -4.59 13.41 -30.22
C THR A 264 -5.42 13.22 -31.49
N GLY A 265 -5.87 14.31 -32.11
CA GLY A 265 -6.56 14.29 -33.41
C GLY A 265 -5.72 13.73 -34.56
N GLN A 266 -4.39 13.70 -34.44
CA GLN A 266 -3.48 13.14 -35.46
C GLN A 266 -3.60 11.62 -35.59
N PHE A 267 -4.10 10.94 -34.56
CA PHE A 267 -4.09 9.48 -34.48
C PHE A 267 -5.46 8.82 -34.68
N SER A 268 -6.52 9.62 -34.89
CA SER A 268 -7.91 9.11 -35.02
C SER A 268 -8.34 8.17 -33.87
N MET A 269 -7.84 8.43 -32.67
CA MET A 269 -8.05 7.61 -31.48
C MET A 269 -9.33 7.99 -30.72
N VAL A 270 -9.91 7.03 -30.00
CA VAL A 270 -10.91 7.30 -28.95
C VAL A 270 -10.15 7.55 -27.66
N ILE A 271 -10.27 8.77 -27.12
CA ILE A 271 -9.80 9.07 -25.77
C ILE A 271 -10.90 8.65 -24.81
N ASP A 272 -10.59 7.73 -23.89
CA ASP A 272 -11.47 7.45 -22.76
C ASP A 272 -10.86 8.12 -21.53
N GLY A 273 -11.51 9.19 -21.06
CA GLY A 273 -10.99 9.97 -19.95
C GLY A 273 -11.11 9.19 -18.64
N ILE A 274 -10.05 8.50 -18.25
CA ILE A 274 -9.96 7.80 -16.96
C ILE A 274 -9.66 8.85 -15.89
N SER A 275 -10.70 9.37 -15.24
CA SER A 275 -10.53 10.40 -14.20
C SER A 275 -10.08 9.79 -12.88
N GLY A 276 -8.98 10.29 -12.33
CA GLY A 276 -8.48 9.94 -10.99
C GLY A 276 -6.98 10.20 -10.88
N ASP A 277 -6.47 10.11 -9.66
CA ASP A 277 -5.03 10.17 -9.34
C ASP A 277 -4.43 8.77 -9.52
N LEU A 278 -3.36 8.65 -10.33
CA LEU A 278 -2.64 7.40 -10.63
C LEU A 278 -2.23 6.60 -9.38
N THR A 279 -2.19 7.26 -8.22
CA THR A 279 -1.74 6.71 -6.93
C THR A 279 -2.84 6.03 -6.12
N ASN A 280 -4.11 6.16 -6.53
CA ASN A 280 -5.25 5.63 -5.78
C ASN A 280 -5.84 4.37 -6.44
N THR A 281 -6.28 3.42 -5.60
CA THR A 281 -7.10 2.27 -5.96
C THR A 281 -8.31 2.65 -6.85
N SER A 282 -8.86 3.87 -6.70
CA SER A 282 -9.92 4.37 -7.59
C SER A 282 -9.49 4.49 -9.05
N TYR A 283 -8.28 4.99 -9.32
CA TYR A 283 -7.75 5.07 -10.68
C TYR A 283 -7.35 3.68 -11.19
N CYS A 284 -6.74 2.85 -10.34
CA CYS A 284 -6.47 1.45 -10.64
C CYS A 284 -7.75 0.70 -11.11
N ASN A 285 -8.87 0.86 -10.41
CA ASN A 285 -10.14 0.25 -10.80
C ASN A 285 -10.71 0.89 -12.07
N ALA A 286 -10.63 2.22 -12.22
CA ALA A 286 -11.08 2.90 -13.43
C ALA A 286 -10.26 2.49 -14.67
N ALA A 287 -8.95 2.25 -14.50
CA ALA A 287 -8.08 1.69 -15.52
C ALA A 287 -8.48 0.26 -15.88
N ALA A 288 -8.72 -0.60 -14.88
CA ALA A 288 -9.21 -1.96 -15.09
C ALA A 288 -10.58 -2.01 -15.80
N ASP A 289 -11.52 -1.14 -15.42
CA ASP A 289 -12.85 -1.04 -16.02
C ASP A 289 -12.79 -0.53 -17.47
N ALA A 290 -11.95 0.48 -17.74
CA ALA A 290 -11.77 1.02 -19.08
C ALA A 290 -11.25 -0.05 -20.06
N ILE A 291 -10.36 -0.93 -19.59
CA ILE A 291 -9.82 -2.02 -20.40
C ILE A 291 -10.76 -3.22 -20.51
N GLU A 292 -11.75 -3.37 -19.63
CA GLU A 292 -12.75 -4.44 -19.63
C GLU A 292 -13.61 -4.47 -20.91
N GLY A 293 -13.96 -3.29 -21.43
CA GLY A 293 -14.81 -3.13 -22.62
C GLY A 293 -14.09 -3.25 -23.97
N MET A 294 -12.77 -3.41 -23.99
CA MET A 294 -11.99 -3.40 -25.23
C MET A 294 -12.11 -4.74 -25.98
N VAL A 295 -12.14 -4.68 -27.32
CA VAL A 295 -12.55 -5.78 -28.23
C VAL A 295 -11.68 -7.04 -28.12
N ASN A 296 -10.58 -7.02 -27.37
CA ASN A 296 -9.75 -8.18 -27.09
C ASN A 296 -9.33 -8.24 -25.61
N TYR A 297 -10.31 -8.15 -24.71
CA TYR A 297 -10.12 -8.11 -23.26
C TYR A 297 -9.18 -9.17 -22.70
N ARG A 298 -8.96 -10.33 -23.35
CA ARG A 298 -8.07 -11.39 -22.82
C ARG A 298 -6.65 -11.44 -23.40
N ASP A 299 -6.44 -10.85 -24.57
CA ASP A 299 -5.26 -11.09 -25.42
C ASP A 299 -4.60 -9.77 -25.92
N GLY A 300 -4.94 -8.63 -25.31
CA GLY A 300 -4.37 -7.31 -25.64
C GLY A 300 -3.11 -6.98 -24.85
N LEU A 301 -2.15 -6.32 -25.51
CA LEU A 301 -0.94 -5.79 -24.90
C LEU A 301 -1.14 -4.33 -24.49
N TYR A 302 -0.83 -4.00 -23.24
CA TYR A 302 -0.96 -2.64 -22.71
C TYR A 302 0.41 -1.99 -22.67
N PHE A 303 0.52 -0.82 -23.28
CA PHE A 303 1.70 0.01 -23.15
C PHE A 303 1.38 1.14 -22.18
N MET A 304 2.01 1.12 -21.01
CA MET A 304 1.89 2.19 -20.04
C MET A 304 3.07 3.13 -20.17
N TYR A 305 2.77 4.42 -20.17
CA TYR A 305 3.77 5.45 -20.03
C TYR A 305 3.50 6.24 -18.75
N THR A 306 4.53 6.55 -17.96
CA THR A 306 4.43 7.48 -16.82
C THR A 306 5.59 8.47 -16.85
N GLY A 307 5.29 9.74 -16.53
CA GLY A 307 6.28 10.81 -16.48
C GLY A 307 6.84 11.05 -15.09
N SER A 308 7.83 11.94 -14.99
CA SER A 308 8.70 12.03 -13.80
C SER A 308 8.02 12.45 -12.51
N GLY A 309 6.93 13.22 -12.53
CA GLY A 309 6.35 13.74 -11.29
C GLY A 309 5.48 12.76 -10.50
N HIS A 310 5.23 11.56 -11.04
CA HIS A 310 4.64 10.46 -10.29
C HIS A 310 5.67 9.44 -9.77
N THR A 311 6.96 9.59 -10.10
CA THR A 311 8.04 8.71 -9.62
C THR A 311 8.34 8.84 -8.12
N SER A 312 7.56 9.66 -7.40
CA SER A 312 7.65 9.88 -5.96
C SER A 312 6.37 9.64 -5.17
N ARG A 313 5.28 9.18 -5.81
CA ARG A 313 4.03 8.82 -5.13
C ARG A 313 3.39 7.49 -5.56
N GLU A 314 3.84 6.87 -6.65
CA GLU A 314 3.24 5.63 -7.20
C GLU A 314 3.59 4.33 -6.44
N ILE A 315 3.82 4.36 -5.12
CA ILE A 315 4.14 3.15 -4.34
C ILE A 315 3.22 3.04 -3.12
N ALA A 316 2.10 2.32 -3.26
CA ALA A 316 1.26 1.87 -2.15
C ALA A 316 0.48 0.60 -2.59
N ARG A 317 0.24 -0.47 -1.83
CA ARG A 317 0.48 -0.84 -0.42
C ARG A 317 0.82 -2.34 -0.31
N TRP A 318 2.09 -2.71 -0.16
CA TRP A 318 2.48 -4.02 0.39
C TRP A 318 3.71 -3.84 1.27
N ALA A 319 3.93 -4.74 2.24
CA ALA A 319 4.98 -4.66 3.27
C ALA A 319 6.42 -4.86 2.76
N MET A 320 6.67 -4.58 1.48
CA MET A 320 7.98 -4.50 0.86
C MET A 320 7.90 -3.35 -0.17
N HIS A 321 8.99 -2.61 -0.37
CA HIS A 321 9.22 -1.53 -1.36
C HIS A 321 9.18 -0.09 -0.85
N TRP A 322 10.38 0.41 -0.49
CA TRP A 322 10.88 1.69 -0.95
C TRP A 322 11.95 1.42 -2.00
N GLY A 323 11.70 1.87 -3.21
CA GLY A 323 12.66 1.83 -4.29
C GLY A 323 12.14 2.66 -5.43
N ILE A 324 12.94 3.63 -5.84
CA ILE A 324 13.02 3.91 -7.26
C ILE A 324 13.27 2.56 -7.94
N CYS A 325 12.48 2.19 -8.94
CA CYS A 325 12.40 0.85 -9.55
C CYS A 325 11.30 -0.09 -9.01
N GLY A 326 10.08 0.41 -8.82
CA GLY A 326 8.86 -0.42 -8.73
C GLY A 326 8.05 -0.42 -10.03
N PHE A 327 7.30 -1.50 -10.28
CA PHE A 327 6.31 -1.57 -11.35
C PHE A 327 5.14 -0.60 -11.02
N PRO A 328 4.73 0.34 -11.90
CA PRO A 328 3.70 1.32 -11.55
C PRO A 328 2.40 0.67 -11.08
N HIS A 329 1.74 1.25 -10.07
CA HIS A 329 0.53 0.68 -9.48
C HIS A 329 -0.58 0.43 -10.52
N THR A 330 -0.76 1.36 -11.46
CA THR A 330 -1.68 1.19 -12.60
C THR A 330 -1.29 -0.01 -13.46
N ALA A 331 0.00 -0.20 -13.74
CA ALA A 331 0.47 -1.37 -14.48
C ALA A 331 0.22 -2.66 -13.66
N GLU A 332 0.46 -2.66 -12.35
CA GLU A 332 0.19 -3.80 -11.45
C GLU A 332 -1.28 -4.21 -11.53
N CYS A 333 -2.19 -3.25 -11.53
CA CYS A 333 -3.62 -3.50 -11.67
C CYS A 333 -3.96 -4.11 -13.03
N VAL A 334 -3.34 -3.65 -14.12
CA VAL A 334 -3.48 -4.26 -15.44
C VAL A 334 -2.95 -5.70 -15.44
N LEU A 335 -1.80 -5.97 -14.82
CA LEU A 335 -1.26 -7.33 -14.66
C LEU A 335 -2.17 -8.22 -13.81
N ARG A 336 -2.79 -7.70 -12.75
CA ARG A 336 -3.72 -8.45 -11.86
C ARG A 336 -4.89 -9.02 -12.66
N GLU A 337 -5.35 -8.30 -13.67
CA GLU A 337 -6.38 -8.79 -14.60
C GLU A 337 -5.84 -9.81 -15.62
N SER A 338 -4.63 -10.35 -15.40
CA SER A 338 -3.91 -11.29 -16.27
C SER A 338 -3.65 -10.71 -17.66
N ARG A 339 -3.11 -9.50 -17.70
CA ARG A 339 -2.71 -8.80 -18.95
C ARG A 339 -1.21 -8.59 -18.97
N MET A 340 -0.63 -8.42 -20.16
CA MET A 340 0.75 -7.96 -20.30
C MET A 340 0.78 -6.44 -20.30
N ALA A 341 1.66 -5.86 -19.50
CA ALA A 341 1.85 -4.41 -19.41
C ALA A 341 3.33 -4.08 -19.60
N LEU A 342 3.69 -3.69 -20.82
CA LEU A 342 4.98 -3.09 -21.11
C LEU A 342 4.93 -1.64 -20.64
N THR A 343 5.86 -1.26 -19.78
CA THR A 343 5.85 0.04 -19.12
C THR A 343 7.11 0.83 -19.48
N LEU A 344 6.93 2.04 -19.98
CA LEU A 344 7.98 3.04 -20.10
C LEU A 344 7.80 4.12 -19.05
N ILE A 345 8.73 4.17 -18.11
CA ILE A 345 8.84 5.24 -17.12
C ILE A 345 9.79 6.28 -17.71
N ALA A 346 9.27 7.38 -18.26
CA ALA A 346 10.18 8.46 -18.60
C ALA A 346 10.43 9.33 -17.38
N PHE A 347 11.70 9.64 -17.25
CA PHE A 347 12.29 10.19 -16.07
C PHE A 347 13.10 11.41 -16.48
N ASP A 348 12.48 12.57 -16.34
CA ASP A 348 13.22 13.82 -16.21
C ASP A 348 13.92 13.84 -14.83
N PRO A 349 15.26 13.84 -14.79
CA PRO A 349 15.97 13.87 -13.53
C PRO A 349 15.76 15.18 -12.77
N ASP A 350 15.21 16.24 -13.36
CA ASP A 350 14.93 17.51 -12.64
C ASP A 350 14.01 17.33 -11.42
N ILE A 351 12.93 16.57 -11.57
CA ILE A 351 12.00 16.31 -10.46
C ILE A 351 12.67 15.42 -9.44
N TRP A 352 13.36 14.38 -9.92
CA TRP A 352 14.12 13.47 -9.08
C TRP A 352 15.20 14.16 -8.25
N MET A 353 15.91 15.09 -8.87
CA MET A 353 16.90 15.95 -8.24
C MET A 353 16.27 16.67 -7.07
N THR A 354 15.17 17.38 -7.32
CA THR A 354 14.50 18.16 -6.27
C THR A 354 14.09 17.30 -5.08
N MET A 355 13.47 16.14 -5.35
CA MET A 355 13.09 15.14 -4.35
C MET A 355 14.28 14.64 -3.53
N THR A 356 15.32 14.17 -4.23
CA THR A 356 16.51 13.57 -3.61
C THR A 356 17.30 14.62 -2.85
N ASP A 357 17.40 15.82 -3.40
CA ASP A 357 18.09 16.97 -2.83
C ASP A 357 17.43 17.41 -1.51
N GLN A 358 16.10 17.48 -1.48
CA GLN A 358 15.34 17.74 -0.26
C GLN A 358 15.60 16.68 0.83
N ILE A 359 15.61 15.40 0.45
CA ILE A 359 15.80 14.30 1.39
C ILE A 359 17.22 14.26 1.93
N LEU A 360 18.21 14.44 1.06
CA LEU A 360 19.62 14.51 1.47
C LEU A 360 19.86 15.74 2.36
N MET A 361 19.20 16.86 2.09
CA MET A 361 19.22 18.04 2.97
C MET A 361 18.62 17.73 4.35
N TRP A 362 17.51 16.99 4.41
CA TRP A 362 16.93 16.56 5.69
C TRP A 362 17.84 15.59 6.45
N ARG A 363 18.46 14.64 5.73
CA ARG A 363 19.46 13.71 6.28
C ARG A 363 20.65 14.44 6.89
N VAL A 364 21.09 15.58 6.33
CA VAL A 364 22.13 16.43 6.97
C VAL A 364 21.70 16.86 8.38
N GLY A 365 20.40 17.06 8.62
CA GLY A 365 19.83 17.36 9.93
C GLY A 365 19.95 16.21 10.96
N ASP A 366 20.07 14.97 10.52
CA ASP A 366 20.32 13.81 11.40
C ASP A 366 21.76 13.78 11.92
N PHE A 367 22.69 14.36 11.15
CA PHE A 367 24.11 14.51 11.52
C PHE A 367 24.40 15.83 12.27
N TYR A 368 23.37 16.47 12.80
CA TYR A 368 23.49 17.69 13.61
C TYR A 368 24.00 17.40 15.04
N THR A 369 25.12 16.70 15.12
CA THR A 369 25.80 16.25 16.36
C THR A 369 27.03 17.10 16.68
N SER A 370 27.78 17.48 15.65
CA SER A 370 28.86 18.46 15.73
C SER A 370 28.95 19.28 14.44
N VAL A 371 29.59 20.45 14.50
CA VAL A 371 29.84 21.28 13.31
C VAL A 371 30.65 20.51 12.25
N ASP A 372 31.60 19.69 12.69
CA ASP A 372 32.44 18.88 11.80
C ASP A 372 31.63 17.77 11.11
N ASP A 373 30.69 17.13 11.81
CA ASP A 373 29.82 16.09 11.25
C ASP A 373 28.89 16.67 10.17
N VAL A 374 28.23 17.79 10.45
CA VAL A 374 27.37 18.47 9.47
C VAL A 374 28.18 18.90 8.24
N THR A 375 29.35 19.52 8.46
CA THR A 375 30.23 19.97 7.37
C THR A 375 30.68 18.79 6.51
N THR A 376 31.10 17.69 7.14
CA THR A 376 31.54 16.47 6.45
C THR A 376 30.42 15.85 5.63
N THR A 377 29.23 15.67 6.21
CA THR A 377 28.08 15.10 5.51
C THR A 377 27.64 15.97 4.34
N LEU A 378 27.64 17.30 4.52
CA LEU A 378 27.26 18.25 3.47
C LEU A 378 28.25 18.25 2.31
N ASP A 379 29.56 18.28 2.59
CA ASP A 379 30.60 18.19 1.56
C ASP A 379 30.60 16.83 0.83
N GLN A 380 30.34 15.73 1.54
CA GLN A 380 30.17 14.41 0.92
C GLN A 380 28.96 14.37 -0.01
N THR A 381 27.83 14.91 0.42
CA THR A 381 26.59 14.98 -0.35
C THR A 381 26.79 15.81 -1.63
N VAL A 382 27.37 17.01 -1.51
CA VAL A 382 27.69 17.86 -2.67
C VAL A 382 28.73 17.21 -3.58
N GLY A 383 29.76 16.58 -3.01
CA GLY A 383 30.76 15.84 -3.78
C GLY A 383 30.12 14.73 -4.63
N ARG A 384 29.18 13.98 -4.05
CA ARG A 384 28.50 12.89 -4.73
C ARG A 384 27.59 13.36 -5.87
N TRP A 385 26.84 14.45 -5.64
CA TRP A 385 26.06 15.10 -6.69
C TRP A 385 26.93 15.57 -7.85
N ASN A 386 28.05 16.23 -7.54
CA ASN A 386 29.00 16.67 -8.56
C ASN A 386 29.55 15.49 -9.37
N THR A 387 29.88 14.38 -8.72
CA THR A 387 30.31 13.17 -9.45
C THR A 387 29.24 12.67 -10.40
N SER A 388 28.00 12.47 -9.92
CA SER A 388 26.90 11.95 -10.76
C SER A 388 26.66 12.86 -11.97
N PHE A 389 26.43 14.16 -11.77
CA PHE A 389 26.12 15.06 -12.88
C PHE A 389 27.30 15.42 -13.78
N SER A 390 28.54 15.37 -13.27
CA SER A 390 29.72 15.55 -14.13
C SER A 390 29.87 14.43 -15.16
N THR A 391 29.19 13.30 -14.96
CA THR A 391 29.20 12.18 -15.89
C THR A 391 28.01 12.20 -16.86
N HIS A 392 27.00 13.05 -16.63
CA HIS A 392 25.77 13.14 -17.44
C HIS A 392 25.96 13.91 -18.74
N ASP A 393 26.93 13.50 -19.53
CA ASP A 393 27.25 14.16 -20.80
C ASP A 393 26.17 13.90 -21.86
N TYR A 394 25.96 14.93 -22.67
CA TYR A 394 25.29 14.77 -23.95
C TYR A 394 26.17 13.89 -24.85
N GLU A 395 25.58 12.80 -25.34
CA GLU A 395 26.24 11.90 -26.26
C GLU A 395 25.44 11.80 -27.55
N ALA A 396 26.07 12.16 -28.68
CA ALA A 396 25.40 12.21 -29.99
C ALA A 396 24.82 10.87 -30.44
N ALA A 397 25.29 9.74 -29.90
CA ALA A 397 24.74 8.41 -30.18
C ALA A 397 23.30 8.25 -29.65
N TYR A 398 22.94 8.97 -28.58
CA TYR A 398 21.64 8.93 -27.92
C TYR A 398 20.71 10.07 -28.33
N GLU A 399 21.10 10.86 -29.33
CA GLU A 399 20.23 11.88 -29.91
C GLU A 399 19.14 11.22 -30.75
N ALA A 400 17.88 11.55 -30.44
CA ALA A 400 16.69 11.05 -31.13
C ALA A 400 15.84 12.21 -31.64
N ASP A 401 15.36 12.10 -32.89
CA ASP A 401 14.34 12.99 -33.43
C ASP A 401 12.96 12.54 -32.87
N ALA A 402 12.55 13.15 -31.77
CA ALA A 402 11.30 12.86 -31.08
C ALA A 402 10.27 13.96 -31.33
N ASN A 403 9.22 13.65 -32.10
CA ASN A 403 8.12 14.59 -32.39
C ASN A 403 8.64 15.94 -32.93
N ASP A 404 9.49 15.87 -33.95
CA ASP A 404 10.11 17.02 -34.63
C ASP A 404 11.05 17.85 -33.71
N THR A 405 11.43 17.30 -32.56
CA THR A 405 12.38 17.90 -31.59
C THR A 405 13.55 16.95 -31.38
N SER A 406 14.78 17.47 -31.38
CA SER A 406 15.95 16.68 -30.98
C SER A 406 15.98 16.53 -29.47
N VAL A 407 15.95 15.28 -28.99
CA VAL A 407 15.98 14.92 -27.56
C VAL A 407 17.12 13.92 -27.33
N ASN A 408 17.98 14.16 -26.35
CA ASN A 408 18.97 13.18 -25.91
C ASN A 408 18.30 12.25 -24.90
N VAL A 409 18.11 10.97 -25.25
CA VAL A 409 17.38 10.03 -24.41
C VAL A 409 18.08 8.67 -24.36
N ARG A 410 18.24 8.15 -23.14
CA ARG A 410 18.85 6.85 -22.87
C ARG A 410 17.80 5.90 -22.31
N LEU A 411 17.69 4.72 -22.87
CA LEU A 411 16.67 3.74 -22.51
C LEU A 411 17.33 2.58 -21.77
N VAL A 412 16.91 2.32 -20.53
CA VAL A 412 17.52 1.28 -19.70
C VAL A 412 16.44 0.34 -19.18
N PRO A 413 16.59 -0.98 -19.30
CA PRO A 413 15.66 -1.92 -18.70
C PRO A 413 15.77 -1.91 -17.16
N SER A 414 14.65 -2.18 -16.50
CA SER A 414 14.64 -2.42 -15.06
C SER A 414 15.36 -3.72 -14.72
N ASP A 415 16.06 -3.75 -13.58
CA ASP A 415 16.70 -4.99 -13.09
C ASP A 415 15.69 -5.97 -12.47
N VAL A 416 14.45 -5.52 -12.26
CA VAL A 416 13.43 -6.27 -11.52
C VAL A 416 12.37 -6.85 -12.47
N ASN A 417 12.09 -6.17 -13.59
CA ASN A 417 11.05 -6.59 -14.52
C ASN A 417 11.44 -6.22 -15.96
N ASP A 418 11.55 -7.23 -16.82
CA ASP A 418 11.93 -7.08 -18.24
C ASP A 418 10.90 -6.28 -19.06
N ASP A 419 9.67 -6.17 -18.57
CA ASP A 419 8.60 -5.37 -19.17
C ASP A 419 8.60 -3.92 -18.63
N VAL A 420 9.61 -3.49 -17.87
CA VAL A 420 9.77 -2.09 -17.42
C VAL A 420 11.04 -1.49 -17.99
N TRP A 421 10.89 -0.31 -18.58
CA TRP A 421 11.95 0.48 -19.17
C TRP A 421 11.95 1.87 -18.58
N PHE A 422 13.14 2.45 -18.47
CA PHE A 422 13.32 3.83 -18.07
C PHE A 422 13.84 4.67 -19.24
N ALA A 423 13.19 5.79 -19.53
CA ALA A 423 13.71 6.80 -20.46
C ALA A 423 14.33 7.94 -19.68
N PHE A 424 15.62 8.12 -19.83
CA PHE A 424 16.39 9.12 -19.11
C PHE A 424 16.83 10.24 -20.02
N PHE A 425 16.64 11.48 -19.55
CA PHE A 425 17.06 12.69 -20.24
C PHE A 425 18.26 13.29 -19.52
N PRO A 426 19.49 13.16 -20.05
CA PRO A 426 20.65 13.79 -19.43
C PRO A 426 20.46 15.30 -19.29
N ARG A 427 20.75 15.83 -18.10
CA ARG A 427 20.67 17.26 -17.76
C ARG A 427 22.06 17.79 -17.38
N PRO A 428 23.02 17.86 -18.32
CA PRO A 428 24.40 18.26 -18.03
C PRO A 428 24.44 19.66 -17.41
N GLY A 429 25.26 19.81 -16.37
CA GLY A 429 25.49 21.10 -15.71
C GLY A 429 24.37 21.55 -14.77
N ARG A 430 23.34 20.73 -14.53
CA ARG A 430 22.38 20.99 -13.46
C ARG A 430 22.97 20.65 -12.09
N GLN A 431 22.64 21.46 -11.10
CA GLN A 431 23.16 21.36 -9.74
C GLN A 431 22.00 21.16 -8.74
N PRO A 432 22.23 20.45 -7.62
CA PRO A 432 21.23 20.28 -6.56
C PRO A 432 21.03 21.61 -5.80
N TRP A 433 19.96 22.33 -6.10
CA TRP A 433 19.75 23.70 -5.62
C TRP A 433 19.64 23.83 -4.09
N LEU A 434 18.94 22.91 -3.43
CA LEU A 434 18.69 22.95 -1.98
C LEU A 434 19.96 22.63 -1.19
N THR A 435 20.66 21.53 -1.53
CA THR A 435 21.91 21.19 -0.85
C THR A 435 22.99 22.24 -1.11
N MET A 436 23.13 22.73 -2.35
CA MET A 436 24.12 23.77 -2.67
C MET A 436 23.81 25.10 -1.99
N GLY A 437 22.55 25.54 -2.02
CA GLY A 437 22.15 26.78 -1.34
C GLY A 437 22.35 26.69 0.17
N PHE A 438 21.94 25.59 0.81
CA PHE A 438 22.18 25.39 2.24
C PHE A 438 23.68 25.31 2.57
N ARG A 439 24.49 24.71 1.69
CA ARG A 439 25.96 24.73 1.82
C ARG A 439 26.52 26.13 1.81
N THR A 440 26.02 27.02 0.96
CA THR A 440 26.41 28.44 0.95
C THR A 440 26.11 29.11 2.30
N LEU A 441 24.92 28.88 2.87
CA LEU A 441 24.57 29.37 4.21
C LEU A 441 25.53 28.82 5.27
N TRP A 442 25.81 27.52 5.23
CA TRP A 442 26.65 26.84 6.20
C TRP A 442 28.14 27.27 6.16
N GLN A 443 28.60 27.76 5.02
CA GLN A 443 29.98 28.25 4.85
C GLN A 443 30.21 29.64 5.42
N ASP A 444 29.16 30.46 5.53
CA ASP A 444 29.25 31.73 6.24
C ASP A 444 29.32 31.48 7.75
N THR A 445 30.37 31.99 8.40
CA THR A 445 30.61 31.71 9.82
C THR A 445 29.56 32.32 10.73
N ASP A 446 29.03 33.50 10.39
CA ASP A 446 28.05 34.19 11.22
C ASP A 446 26.71 33.46 11.17
N ILE A 447 26.30 33.04 9.97
CA ILE A 447 25.10 32.20 9.78
C ILE A 447 25.26 30.85 10.47
N ARG A 448 26.35 30.13 10.22
CA ARG A 448 26.59 28.80 10.79
C ARG A 448 26.58 28.83 12.31
N ASP A 449 27.28 29.79 12.91
CA ASP A 449 27.35 29.91 14.37
C ASP A 449 25.97 30.28 14.95
N TYR A 450 25.17 31.06 14.22
CA TYR A 450 23.78 31.37 14.58
C TYR A 450 22.86 30.15 14.51
N LEU A 451 22.89 29.40 13.39
CA LEU A 451 22.14 28.15 13.23
C LEU A 451 22.48 27.18 14.35
N TRP A 452 23.77 27.00 14.63
CA TRP A 452 24.27 26.08 15.66
C TRP A 452 23.82 26.49 17.07
N ALA A 453 23.98 27.76 17.42
CA ALA A 453 23.63 28.28 18.74
C ALA A 453 22.14 28.13 19.07
N HIS A 454 21.28 28.15 18.05
CA HIS A 454 19.82 28.09 18.21
C HIS A 454 19.20 26.76 17.74
N GLN A 455 20.04 25.76 17.42
CA GLN A 455 19.60 24.43 16.98
C GLN A 455 18.69 24.46 15.74
N ILE A 456 18.89 25.44 14.85
CA ILE A 456 18.17 25.55 13.59
C ILE A 456 18.84 24.59 12.59
N LYS A 457 18.12 23.54 12.22
CA LYS A 457 18.56 22.49 11.29
C LYS A 457 18.03 22.76 9.87
N PRO A 458 18.59 22.12 8.83
CA PRO A 458 18.05 22.26 7.47
C PRO A 458 16.55 21.95 7.35
N GLY A 459 16.05 20.96 8.11
CA GLY A 459 14.61 20.63 8.14
C GLY A 459 13.71 21.71 8.76
N ASN A 460 14.28 22.71 9.44
CA ASN A 460 13.56 23.88 9.95
C ASN A 460 13.52 25.03 8.94
N CYS A 461 14.01 24.82 7.72
CA CYS A 461 14.02 25.81 6.66
C CYS A 461 12.85 25.59 5.70
N SER A 462 12.05 26.64 5.50
CA SER A 462 11.24 26.79 4.30
C SER A 462 12.11 27.40 3.20
N VAL A 463 12.05 26.84 2.01
CA VAL A 463 12.78 27.37 0.84
C VAL A 463 11.77 27.82 -0.20
N SER A 464 11.89 29.07 -0.65
CA SER A 464 11.20 29.55 -1.84
C SER A 464 12.21 29.80 -2.96
N TRP A 465 11.76 29.70 -4.19
CA TRP A 465 12.63 29.78 -5.36
C TRP A 465 12.01 30.63 -6.47
N ASN A 466 12.89 31.30 -7.20
CA ASN A 466 12.61 31.91 -8.49
C ASN A 466 13.53 31.27 -9.51
N PHE A 467 12.99 30.55 -10.49
CA PHE A 467 13.77 29.94 -11.58
C PHE A 467 13.67 30.73 -12.89
N THR A 468 13.41 32.03 -12.81
CA THR A 468 13.41 32.89 -14.01
C THR A 468 14.81 32.93 -14.61
N PRO A 469 15.00 32.51 -15.88
CA PRO A 469 16.31 32.43 -16.50
C PRO A 469 17.12 33.74 -16.40
N GLY A 470 18.33 33.66 -15.83
CA GLY A 470 19.23 34.80 -15.63
C GLY A 470 18.93 35.68 -14.41
N SER A 471 18.00 35.28 -13.56
CA SER A 471 17.63 35.96 -12.30
C SER A 471 17.20 34.95 -11.23
N GLU A 472 17.79 33.76 -11.28
CA GLU A 472 17.46 32.66 -10.41
C GLU A 472 17.86 32.99 -8.98
N GLU A 473 16.96 32.77 -8.02
CA GLU A 473 17.18 33.09 -6.62
C GLU A 473 16.56 32.01 -5.72
N LEU A 474 17.27 31.66 -4.66
CA LEU A 474 16.79 30.79 -3.58
C LEU A 474 16.68 31.62 -2.31
N THR A 475 15.51 31.62 -1.69
CA THR A 475 15.27 32.28 -0.40
C THR A 475 15.06 31.24 0.68
N TYR A 476 15.88 31.30 1.71
CA TYR A 476 15.81 30.45 2.89
C TYR A 476 15.18 31.21 4.04
N PHE A 477 14.08 30.68 4.55
CA PHE A 477 13.43 31.12 5.78
C PHE A 477 13.53 29.99 6.79
N CYS A 478 14.53 30.03 7.66
CA CYS A 478 14.73 29.00 8.68
C CYS A 478 14.45 29.55 10.07
N GLY A 479 13.80 28.77 10.91
CA GLY A 479 13.56 29.21 12.27
C GLY A 479 13.15 28.12 13.24
N VAL A 480 13.46 28.35 14.50
CA VAL A 480 13.01 27.55 15.64
C VAL A 480 12.64 28.51 16.77
N ASP A 481 11.46 28.33 17.34
CA ASP A 481 10.89 29.21 18.36
C ASP A 481 10.79 30.67 17.88
N ALA A 482 11.55 31.57 18.50
CA ALA A 482 11.59 32.99 18.14
C ALA A 482 12.78 33.34 17.24
N PHE A 483 13.70 32.41 17.00
CA PHE A 483 14.93 32.67 16.27
C PHE A 483 14.75 32.32 14.80
N GLU A 484 15.00 33.30 13.94
CA GLU A 484 14.81 33.19 12.49
C GLU A 484 16.03 33.68 11.72
N ILE A 485 16.22 33.11 10.53
CA ILE A 485 17.12 33.58 9.49
C ILE A 485 16.34 33.68 8.17
N GLU A 486 16.49 34.83 7.51
CA GLU A 486 16.08 35.02 6.12
C GLU A 486 17.35 35.27 5.29
N ALA A 487 17.63 34.41 4.30
CA ALA A 487 18.81 34.52 3.45
C ALA A 487 18.45 34.35 1.97
N HIS A 488 19.06 35.18 1.11
CA HIS A 488 18.93 35.12 -0.34
C HIS A 488 20.23 34.62 -0.95
N VAL A 489 20.14 33.61 -1.80
CA VAL A 489 21.25 32.97 -2.50
C VAL A 489 21.00 33.05 -3.99
N ASP A 490 22.03 33.41 -4.75
CA ASP A 490 21.99 33.39 -6.21
C ASP A 490 21.81 31.93 -6.70
N GLY A 491 20.75 31.67 -7.45
CA GLY A 491 20.36 30.33 -7.88
C GLY A 491 21.25 29.73 -8.97
N VAL A 492 22.23 30.48 -9.51
CA VAL A 492 23.16 30.03 -10.55
C VAL A 492 24.57 29.84 -10.00
N THR A 493 25.07 30.84 -9.28
CA THR A 493 26.43 30.90 -8.74
C THR A 493 26.52 30.35 -7.32
N PHE A 494 25.39 30.20 -6.63
CA PHE A 494 25.31 29.84 -5.22
C PHE A 494 26.08 30.81 -4.32
N GLU A 495 26.14 32.09 -4.69
CA GLU A 495 26.68 33.16 -3.85
C GLU A 495 25.62 33.67 -2.86
N LEU A 496 26.02 33.93 -1.61
CA LEU A 496 25.17 34.56 -0.61
C LEU A 496 25.00 36.05 -0.96
N LEU A 497 23.77 36.46 -1.28
CA LEU A 497 23.46 37.83 -1.70
C LEU A 497 23.20 38.72 -0.49
N THR A 498 22.28 38.31 0.38
CA THR A 498 21.87 39.03 1.59
C THR A 498 21.40 38.04 2.64
N TYR A 499 21.47 38.44 3.92
CA TYR A 499 20.79 37.72 4.99
C TYR A 499 20.45 38.62 6.17
N THR A 500 19.50 38.18 6.98
CA THR A 500 19.15 38.78 8.28
C THR A 500 18.99 37.69 9.34
N LEU A 501 19.33 38.02 10.58
CA LEU A 501 19.16 37.16 11.77
C LEU A 501 18.23 37.87 12.74
N ALA A 502 17.15 37.21 13.17
CA ALA A 502 16.10 37.81 13.98
C ALA A 502 15.72 36.93 15.19
N LYS A 503 15.27 37.56 16.29
CA LYS A 503 14.80 36.92 17.52
C LYS A 503 13.40 37.44 17.87
#